data_AF-A0A497X361-F1
#
_entry.id   AF-A0A497X361-F1
#
_cell.length_a   1.000
_cell.length_b   1.000
_cell.length_c   1.000
_cell.angle_alpha   90.00
_cell.angle_beta   90.00
_cell.angle_gamma   90.00
#
_symmetry.space_group_name_H-M   'P 1'
#
loop_
_entity.id
_entity.type
_entity.pdbx_description
1 polymer ?
#
loop_
_entity_poly.entity_id
_entity_poly.type
_entity_poly.pdbx_seq_one_letter_code
_entity_poly.pdbx_strand_id
1 'polypeptide(L)'
;MPTRFRLTTLWGCALVCALIMSFPAMADEAADRWNVIKDSGDAALIAQFREDFPGSPFDLDALVILAALITQTDTGDAPASGAVTFIEPLSGFGETLERYSLSTLLKTSPVFPPIEGLPEEYWKNKTCSTCHEWTQATLCTQATHYTKDENVHRLNIQHPLGRPFKEALRAWAEGGCL
;
A
#
# COMPACT_ATOMS: atom_id res chain seq x y z
N MET A 1 21.74 -74.45 28.47
CA MET A 1 21.83 -73.78 29.79
C MET A 1 23.15 -73.00 29.84
N PRO A 2 23.19 -71.85 30.56
CA PRO A 2 23.85 -70.58 30.21
C PRO A 2 25.39 -70.65 30.37
N THR A 3 26.24 -69.71 29.95
CA THR A 3 26.21 -68.25 30.17
C THR A 3 27.22 -67.55 29.24
N ARG A 4 26.85 -66.38 28.71
CA ARG A 4 27.73 -65.44 28.01
C ARG A 4 28.49 -64.58 29.03
N PHE A 5 29.72 -64.15 28.73
CA PHE A 5 30.25 -62.86 29.19
C PHE A 5 31.16 -62.22 28.13
N ARG A 6 30.91 -60.92 27.90
CA ARG A 6 31.52 -60.04 26.89
C ARG A 6 32.82 -59.41 27.41
N LEU A 7 33.70 -59.03 26.47
CA LEU A 7 34.58 -57.85 26.58
C LEU A 7 34.86 -57.34 25.14
N THR A 8 33.98 -56.51 24.57
CA THR A 8 34.16 -55.05 24.36
C THR A 8 35.46 -54.68 23.62
N THR A 9 35.37 -54.66 22.29
CA THR A 9 36.28 -53.94 21.41
C THR A 9 35.73 -52.53 21.18
N LEU A 10 36.52 -51.52 21.54
CA LEU A 10 36.36 -50.15 21.10
C LEU A 10 36.81 -50.04 19.64
N TRP A 11 35.90 -49.64 18.75
CA TRP A 11 36.28 -48.95 17.53
C TRP A 11 35.20 -47.92 17.22
N GLY A 12 35.57 -46.66 17.36
CA GLY A 12 34.73 -45.56 16.95
C GLY A 12 34.58 -45.53 15.44
N CYS A 13 33.40 -45.17 14.98
CA CYS A 13 33.29 -44.25 13.86
C CYS A 13 31.88 -43.66 13.87
N ALA A 14 31.86 -42.35 13.65
CA ALA A 14 30.73 -41.48 13.45
C ALA A 14 29.55 -42.17 12.73
N LEU A 15 28.36 -42.05 13.33
CA LEU A 15 27.12 -42.08 12.58
C LEU A 15 26.33 -40.82 12.91
N VAL A 16 26.87 -39.67 12.51
CA VAL A 16 26.06 -38.49 12.20
C VAL A 16 25.45 -38.79 10.84
N CYS A 17 24.30 -39.45 10.83
CA CYS A 17 23.56 -39.75 9.61
C CYS A 17 22.43 -38.71 9.47
N ALA A 18 22.59 -37.89 8.44
CA ALA A 18 21.54 -37.19 7.70
C ALA A 18 20.73 -36.09 8.42
N LEU A 19 21.35 -34.92 8.57
CA LEU A 19 20.67 -33.65 8.23
C LEU A 19 21.21 -33.22 6.86
N ILE A 20 20.75 -33.91 5.81
CA ILE A 20 20.85 -33.35 4.46
C ILE A 20 19.72 -32.33 4.41
N MET A 21 20.06 -31.07 4.65
CA MET A 21 19.18 -29.98 4.31
C MET A 21 18.98 -30.01 2.79
N SER A 22 17.78 -30.38 2.36
CA SER A 22 17.32 -30.32 0.97
C SER A 22 17.20 -28.88 0.51
N PHE A 23 18.32 -28.21 0.23
CA PHE A 23 18.34 -26.84 -0.28
C PHE A 23 18.11 -26.66 -1.79
N PRO A 24 18.53 -27.57 -2.70
CA PRO A 24 18.42 -27.28 -4.15
C PRO A 24 16.98 -27.39 -4.66
N ALA A 25 16.19 -28.36 -4.17
CA ALA A 25 14.81 -28.54 -4.63
C ALA A 25 13.91 -27.33 -4.32
N MET A 26 14.06 -26.73 -3.14
CA MET A 26 13.30 -25.53 -2.77
C MET A 26 13.74 -24.28 -3.54
N ALA A 27 15.03 -24.18 -3.89
CA ALA A 27 15.54 -23.06 -4.68
C ALA A 27 15.06 -23.12 -6.15
N ASP A 28 15.03 -24.31 -6.75
CA ASP A 28 14.52 -24.52 -8.11
C ASP A 28 13.01 -24.29 -8.17
N GLU A 29 12.26 -24.80 -7.19
CA GLU A 29 10.81 -24.59 -7.10
C GLU A 29 10.46 -23.11 -6.86
N ALA A 30 11.23 -22.41 -6.01
CA ALA A 30 11.08 -20.97 -5.82
C ALA A 30 11.35 -20.20 -7.12
N ALA A 31 12.35 -20.60 -7.91
CA ALA A 31 12.66 -19.96 -9.18
C ALA A 31 11.55 -20.16 -10.23
N ASP A 32 11.02 -21.38 -10.33
CA ASP A 32 9.91 -21.71 -11.22
C ASP A 32 8.65 -20.92 -10.84
N ARG A 33 8.31 -20.90 -9.55
CA ARG A 33 7.17 -20.13 -9.04
C ARG A 33 7.37 -18.63 -9.28
N TRP A 34 8.55 -18.10 -8.97
CA TRP A 34 8.89 -16.69 -9.15
C TRP A 34 8.75 -16.24 -10.60
N ASN A 35 9.23 -17.04 -11.55
CA ASN A 35 9.12 -16.72 -12.98
C ASN A 35 7.67 -16.61 -13.48
N VAL A 36 6.73 -17.29 -12.84
CA VAL A 36 5.31 -17.20 -13.17
C VAL A 36 4.66 -15.95 -12.59
N ILE A 37 5.01 -15.58 -11.35
CA ILE A 37 4.25 -14.57 -10.60
C ILE A 37 4.86 -13.17 -10.65
N LYS A 38 6.16 -13.02 -10.91
CA LYS A 38 6.86 -11.72 -10.77
C LYS A 38 6.26 -10.61 -11.64
N ASP A 39 5.69 -10.99 -12.79
CA ASP A 39 5.05 -10.08 -13.75
C ASP A 39 3.51 -10.16 -13.72
N SER A 40 2.91 -10.84 -12.73
CA SER A 40 1.46 -11.07 -12.66
C SER A 40 0.64 -9.83 -12.31
N GLY A 41 1.26 -8.85 -11.65
CA GLY A 41 0.57 -7.67 -11.12
C GLY A 41 -0.32 -7.96 -9.90
N ASP A 42 -0.29 -9.17 -9.34
CA ASP A 42 -1.15 -9.58 -8.24
C ASP A 42 -0.40 -9.54 -6.89
N ALA A 43 -0.71 -8.55 -6.06
CA ALA A 43 -0.09 -8.38 -4.74
C ALA A 43 -0.30 -9.59 -3.82
N ALA A 44 -1.44 -10.29 -3.93
CA ALA A 44 -1.71 -11.46 -3.11
C ALA A 44 -0.82 -12.65 -3.51
N LEU A 45 -0.58 -12.85 -4.81
CA LEU A 45 0.33 -13.90 -5.29
C LEU A 45 1.78 -13.62 -4.89
N ILE A 46 2.22 -12.37 -4.92
CA ILE A 46 3.57 -11.98 -4.47
C ILE A 46 3.70 -12.13 -2.94
N ALA A 47 2.68 -11.75 -2.16
CA ALA A 47 2.67 -11.94 -0.72
C ALA A 47 2.72 -13.43 -0.35
N GLN A 48 1.88 -14.25 -0.99
CA GLN A 48 1.83 -15.68 -0.76
C GLN A 48 3.15 -16.38 -1.10
N PHE A 49 3.85 -15.95 -2.15
CA PHE A 49 5.18 -16.47 -2.46
C PHE A 49 6.19 -16.27 -1.32
N ARG A 50 6.13 -15.14 -0.61
CA ARG A 50 7.03 -14.88 0.52
C ARG A 50 6.72 -15.75 1.74
N GLU A 51 5.47 -16.18 1.89
CA GLU A 51 5.05 -17.12 2.93
C GLU A 51 5.46 -18.56 2.57
N ASP A 52 5.27 -18.95 1.31
CA ASP A 52 5.57 -20.29 0.81
C ASP A 52 7.09 -20.54 0.68
N PHE A 53 7.88 -19.50 0.40
CA PHE A 53 9.33 -19.59 0.16
C PHE A 53 10.15 -18.62 1.04
N PRO A 54 10.13 -18.79 2.38
CA PRO A 54 10.87 -17.91 3.29
C PRO A 54 12.39 -18.02 3.06
N GLY A 55 13.06 -16.88 2.92
CA GLY A 55 14.52 -16.83 2.68
C GLY A 55 14.94 -17.14 1.24
N SER A 56 13.99 -17.18 0.31
CA SER A 56 14.25 -17.26 -1.14
C SER A 56 15.19 -16.14 -1.61
N PRO A 57 16.07 -16.38 -2.60
CA PRO A 57 16.90 -15.33 -3.20
C PRO A 57 16.08 -14.19 -3.84
N PHE A 58 14.77 -14.42 -4.08
CA PHE A 58 13.85 -13.44 -4.65
C PHE A 58 13.10 -12.61 -3.60
N ASP A 59 13.35 -12.78 -2.30
CA ASP A 59 12.58 -12.10 -1.24
C ASP A 59 12.66 -10.56 -1.33
N LEU A 60 13.83 -10.03 -1.69
CA LEU A 60 14.00 -8.57 -1.84
C LEU A 60 13.21 -8.04 -3.04
N ASP A 61 13.25 -8.75 -4.18
CA ASP A 61 12.49 -8.36 -5.36
C ASP A 61 10.98 -8.49 -5.10
N ALA A 62 10.55 -9.55 -4.40
CA ALA A 62 9.17 -9.74 -3.97
C ALA A 62 8.70 -8.61 -3.06
N LEU A 63 9.53 -8.13 -2.13
CA LEU A 63 9.22 -6.96 -1.30
C LEU A 63 9.06 -5.68 -2.12
N VAL A 64 9.96 -5.43 -3.08
CA VAL A 64 9.90 -4.24 -3.94
C VAL A 64 8.64 -4.25 -4.81
N ILE A 65 8.35 -5.39 -5.45
CA ILE A 65 7.16 -5.55 -6.29
C ILE A 65 5.90 -5.45 -5.43
N LEU A 66 5.84 -6.11 -4.27
CA LEU A 66 4.69 -6.02 -3.37
C LEU A 66 4.43 -4.59 -2.91
N ALA A 67 5.46 -3.85 -2.52
CA ALA A 67 5.32 -2.43 -2.14
C ALA A 67 4.82 -1.57 -3.31
N ALA A 68 5.33 -1.80 -4.53
CA ALA A 68 4.89 -1.11 -5.72
C ALA A 68 3.43 -1.45 -6.08
N LEU A 69 3.02 -2.71 -5.95
CA LEU A 69 1.66 -3.15 -6.23
C LEU A 69 0.67 -2.65 -5.17
N ILE A 70 1.02 -2.69 -3.88
CA ILE A 70 0.19 -2.10 -2.82
C ILE A 70 0.01 -0.60 -3.05
N THR A 71 1.09 0.10 -3.42
CA THR A 71 1.01 1.54 -3.76
C THR A 71 0.12 1.78 -4.99
N GLN A 72 0.15 0.88 -5.99
CA GLN A 72 -0.73 0.96 -7.16
C GLN A 72 -2.20 0.64 -6.85
N THR A 73 -2.46 -0.32 -5.97
CA THR A 73 -3.83 -0.66 -5.54
C THR A 73 -4.44 0.40 -4.63
N ASP A 74 -3.60 1.13 -3.87
CA ASP A 74 -4.02 2.34 -3.16
C ASP A 74 -4.33 3.50 -4.11
N THR A 75 -3.75 3.51 -5.31
CA THR A 75 -4.14 4.39 -6.42
C THR A 75 -5.25 3.79 -7.30
N GLY A 76 -6.05 2.89 -6.72
CA GLY A 76 -7.00 2.00 -7.40
C GLY A 76 -7.65 2.64 -8.62
N ASP A 77 -7.31 2.10 -9.80
CA ASP A 77 -7.79 2.54 -11.11
C ASP A 77 -7.98 4.05 -11.18
N ALA A 78 -6.86 4.79 -11.14
CA ALA A 78 -6.84 6.24 -11.24
C ALA A 78 -7.89 6.68 -12.27
N PRO A 79 -8.92 7.44 -11.87
CA PRO A 79 -10.01 7.75 -12.78
C PRO A 79 -9.40 8.45 -13.97
N ALA A 80 -9.84 8.06 -15.17
CA ALA A 80 -9.44 8.69 -16.40
C ALA A 80 -9.41 10.21 -16.16
N SER A 81 -8.19 10.77 -16.16
CA SER A 81 -7.93 12.16 -15.82
C SER A 81 -8.90 13.03 -16.62
N GLY A 82 -9.85 13.66 -15.92
CA GLY A 82 -10.91 14.46 -16.55
C GLY A 82 -12.36 14.11 -16.18
N ALA A 83 -12.64 13.00 -15.48
CA ALA A 83 -14.02 12.64 -15.10
C ALA A 83 -14.50 13.21 -13.74
N VAL A 84 -13.60 13.80 -12.94
CA VAL A 84 -13.98 14.35 -11.63
C VAL A 84 -14.76 15.64 -11.84
N THR A 85 -15.89 15.79 -11.14
CA THR A 85 -16.67 17.05 -11.10
C THR A 85 -16.91 17.48 -9.65
N PHE A 86 -17.36 18.71 -9.45
CA PHE A 86 -17.59 19.24 -8.11
C PHE A 86 -18.74 18.56 -7.35
N ILE A 87 -19.78 18.09 -8.06
CA ILE A 87 -21.04 17.60 -7.45
C ILE A 87 -21.29 16.11 -7.64
N GLU A 88 -20.67 15.46 -8.62
CA GLU A 88 -20.80 14.01 -8.81
C GLU A 88 -19.96 13.22 -7.81
N PRO A 89 -20.37 11.99 -7.45
CA PRO A 89 -19.57 11.10 -6.62
C PRO A 89 -18.18 10.84 -7.24
N LEU A 90 -17.17 10.78 -6.38
CA LEU A 90 -15.82 10.39 -6.77
C LEU A 90 -15.79 8.90 -7.17
N SER A 91 -14.86 8.52 -8.04
CA SER A 91 -14.57 7.13 -8.41
C SER A 91 -13.07 6.97 -8.56
N GLY A 92 -12.52 5.79 -8.23
CA GLY A 92 -11.08 5.52 -8.40
C GLY A 92 -10.15 6.26 -7.42
N PHE A 93 -10.67 6.68 -6.26
CA PHE A 93 -9.88 7.30 -5.18
C PHE A 93 -10.06 6.57 -3.84
N GLY A 94 -10.35 5.27 -3.90
CA GLY A 94 -10.58 4.39 -2.76
C GLY A 94 -11.99 4.48 -2.16
N GLU A 95 -12.44 3.36 -1.58
CA GLU A 95 -13.82 3.15 -1.11
C GLU A 95 -14.34 4.24 -0.16
N THR A 96 -13.44 4.86 0.63
CA THR A 96 -13.82 5.90 1.60
C THR A 96 -14.35 7.16 0.92
N LEU A 97 -13.85 7.49 -0.27
CA LEU A 97 -14.24 8.70 -1.00
C LEU A 97 -15.33 8.46 -2.04
N GLU A 98 -15.50 7.25 -2.55
CA GLU A 98 -16.39 6.95 -3.68
C GLU A 98 -17.86 7.31 -3.45
N ARG A 99 -18.29 7.30 -2.19
CA ARG A 99 -19.65 7.67 -1.80
C ARG A 99 -19.89 9.18 -1.71
N TYR A 100 -18.88 10.01 -1.93
CA TYR A 100 -18.94 11.45 -1.74
C TYR A 100 -18.53 12.19 -3.01
N SER A 101 -19.17 13.33 -3.26
CA SER A 101 -18.65 14.36 -4.16
C SER A 101 -17.71 15.31 -3.44
N LEU A 102 -16.92 16.09 -4.19
CA LEU A 102 -16.06 17.14 -3.62
C LEU A 102 -16.88 18.09 -2.73
N SER A 103 -18.03 18.56 -3.22
CA SER A 103 -18.91 19.45 -2.47
C SER A 103 -19.47 18.84 -1.16
N THR A 104 -19.62 17.52 -1.11
CA THR A 104 -20.06 16.82 0.10
C THR A 104 -18.91 16.62 1.08
N LEU A 105 -17.72 16.31 0.59
CA LEU A 105 -16.51 16.17 1.41
C LEU A 105 -16.15 17.45 2.17
N LEU A 106 -16.39 18.63 1.59
CA LEU A 106 -16.18 19.90 2.31
C LEU A 106 -17.05 20.07 3.57
N LYS A 107 -18.12 19.29 3.68
CA LYS A 107 -19.07 19.31 4.80
C LYS A 107 -18.80 18.20 5.82
N THR A 108 -17.83 17.32 5.56
CA THR A 108 -17.46 16.27 6.51
C THR A 108 -16.41 16.78 7.50
N SER A 109 -16.18 15.98 8.55
CA SER A 109 -15.13 16.25 9.53
C SER A 109 -13.78 15.75 9.03
N PRO A 110 -12.68 16.45 9.34
CA PRO A 110 -11.33 15.92 9.16
C PRO A 110 -11.13 14.56 9.83
N VAL A 111 -10.35 13.70 9.19
CA VAL A 111 -9.82 12.45 9.77
C VAL A 111 -8.40 12.62 10.31
N PHE A 112 -7.72 13.69 9.93
CA PHE A 112 -6.38 14.07 10.39
C PHE A 112 -6.34 15.54 10.82
N PRO A 113 -5.42 15.93 11.74
CA PRO A 113 -5.32 17.31 12.18
C PRO A 113 -4.88 18.24 11.02
N PRO A 114 -5.45 19.46 10.91
CA PRO A 114 -5.05 20.42 9.88
C PRO A 114 -3.67 21.05 10.14
N ILE A 115 -3.23 21.05 11.40
CA ILE A 115 -1.95 21.57 11.84
C ILE A 115 -1.39 20.58 12.86
N GLU A 116 -0.10 20.25 12.73
CA GLU A 116 0.58 19.39 13.71
C GLU A 116 0.50 19.99 15.12
N GLY A 117 0.15 19.16 16.10
CA GLY A 117 0.02 19.58 17.49
C GLY A 117 -1.25 20.39 17.82
N LEU A 118 -2.17 20.61 16.86
CA LEU A 118 -3.45 21.26 17.15
C LEU A 118 -4.33 20.33 18.03
N PRO A 119 -4.77 20.78 19.22
CA PRO A 119 -5.62 19.96 20.09
C PRO A 119 -6.91 19.54 19.39
N GLU A 120 -7.37 18.31 19.66
CA GLU A 120 -8.51 17.71 18.95
C GLU A 120 -9.79 18.53 19.07
N GLU A 121 -10.01 19.24 20.18
CA GLU A 121 -11.19 20.08 20.40
C GLU A 121 -11.41 21.17 19.33
N TYR A 122 -10.34 21.58 18.64
CA TYR A 122 -10.39 22.65 17.63
C TYR A 122 -10.74 22.15 16.22
N TRP A 123 -10.54 20.87 15.93
CA TRP A 123 -10.70 20.34 14.57
C TRP A 123 -11.57 19.09 14.49
N LYS A 124 -11.53 18.24 15.52
CA LYS A 124 -12.28 17.00 15.57
C LYS A 124 -13.77 17.31 15.72
N ASN A 125 -14.60 16.66 14.93
CA ASN A 125 -16.04 16.92 14.81
C ASN A 125 -16.41 18.34 14.34
N LYS A 126 -15.45 19.12 13.82
CA LYS A 126 -15.71 20.34 13.06
C LYS A 126 -15.71 20.00 11.58
N THR A 127 -16.48 20.73 10.77
CA THR A 127 -16.47 20.55 9.31
C THR A 127 -15.40 21.43 8.67
N CYS A 128 -14.95 21.10 7.46
CA CYS A 128 -14.00 21.98 6.74
C CYS A 128 -14.55 23.41 6.58
N SER A 129 -15.87 23.52 6.37
CA SER A 129 -16.59 24.81 6.31
C SER A 129 -16.59 25.62 7.61
N THR A 130 -16.19 25.03 8.75
CA THR A 130 -16.04 25.76 10.01
C THR A 130 -14.81 26.68 9.99
N CYS A 131 -13.76 26.29 9.27
CA CYS A 131 -12.50 27.05 9.19
C CYS A 131 -12.31 27.76 7.85
N HIS A 132 -13.02 27.34 6.80
CA HIS A 132 -12.89 27.86 5.45
C HIS A 132 -14.24 28.19 4.85
N GLU A 133 -14.30 29.24 4.05
CA GLU A 133 -15.44 29.54 3.19
C GLU A 133 -15.22 28.92 1.80
N TRP A 134 -15.31 27.59 1.75
CA TRP A 134 -15.13 26.87 0.50
C TRP A 134 -16.30 27.08 -0.46
N THR A 135 -15.95 27.48 -1.68
CA THR A 135 -16.80 27.53 -2.87
C THR A 135 -16.15 26.67 -3.94
N GLN A 136 -16.86 26.33 -5.01
CA GLN A 136 -16.25 25.64 -6.15
C GLN A 136 -15.04 26.42 -6.68
N ALA A 137 -15.14 27.75 -6.81
CA ALA A 137 -14.04 28.59 -7.29
C ALA A 137 -12.84 28.58 -6.33
N THR A 138 -13.05 28.75 -5.02
CA THR A 138 -11.94 28.77 -4.05
C THR A 138 -11.30 27.39 -3.87
N LEU A 139 -12.09 26.32 -3.98
CA LEU A 139 -11.57 24.96 -4.00
C LEU A 139 -10.76 24.68 -5.27
N CYS A 140 -11.20 25.16 -6.43
CA CYS A 140 -10.44 25.02 -7.68
C CYS A 140 -9.07 25.69 -7.54
N THR A 141 -9.00 26.90 -7.01
CA THR A 141 -7.73 27.58 -6.74
C THR A 141 -6.82 26.70 -5.88
N GLN A 142 -7.34 26.14 -4.78
CA GLN A 142 -6.59 25.20 -3.94
C GLN A 142 -6.12 23.96 -4.72
N ALA A 143 -6.99 23.40 -5.55
CA ALA A 143 -6.73 22.20 -6.34
C ALA A 143 -5.61 22.39 -7.37
N THR A 144 -5.55 23.55 -8.03
CA THR A 144 -4.48 23.88 -9.01
C THR A 144 -3.07 23.91 -8.39
N HIS A 145 -2.94 24.00 -7.06
CA HIS A 145 -1.63 23.86 -6.44
C HIS A 145 -1.04 22.46 -6.62
N TYR A 146 -1.87 21.43 -6.77
CA TYR A 146 -1.41 20.05 -6.93
C TYR A 146 -1.06 19.67 -8.38
N THR A 147 -1.41 20.52 -9.36
CA THR A 147 -1.13 20.26 -10.78
C THR A 147 0.24 20.75 -11.23
N LYS A 148 0.92 21.56 -10.40
CA LYS A 148 2.26 22.09 -10.70
C LYS A 148 3.34 21.11 -10.30
N ASP A 149 4.32 20.90 -11.17
CA ASP A 149 5.42 19.95 -10.96
C ASP A 149 6.17 20.20 -9.65
N GLU A 150 6.46 21.47 -9.31
CA GLU A 150 7.15 21.81 -8.07
C GLU A 150 6.36 21.47 -6.80
N ASN A 151 5.05 21.20 -6.92
CA ASN A 151 4.15 20.92 -5.80
C ASN A 151 3.73 19.45 -5.73
N VAL A 152 4.21 18.56 -6.60
CA VAL A 152 3.89 17.12 -6.55
C VAL A 152 4.22 16.51 -5.19
N HIS A 153 5.31 16.98 -4.54
CA HIS A 153 5.66 16.57 -3.19
C HIS A 153 4.54 16.84 -2.15
N ARG A 154 3.70 17.87 -2.34
CA ARG A 154 2.59 18.20 -1.42
C ARG A 154 1.51 17.12 -1.38
N LEU A 155 1.46 16.23 -2.37
CA LEU A 155 0.62 15.03 -2.31
C LEU A 155 1.05 14.07 -1.17
N ASN A 156 2.30 14.16 -0.70
CA ASN A 156 2.79 13.38 0.45
C ASN A 156 2.56 14.05 1.81
N ILE A 157 2.31 15.36 1.89
CA ILE A 157 2.08 16.06 3.16
C ILE A 157 0.67 15.72 3.67
N GLN A 158 0.53 15.23 4.90
CA GLN A 158 -0.79 14.84 5.44
C GLN A 158 -1.84 15.96 5.30
N HIS A 159 -3.04 15.59 4.85
CA HIS A 159 -4.17 16.50 4.67
C HIS A 159 -5.33 16.06 5.58
N PRO A 160 -6.14 16.98 6.13
CA PRO A 160 -7.34 16.68 6.92
C PRO A 160 -8.25 15.57 6.40
N LEU A 161 -8.41 15.47 5.08
CA LEU A 161 -9.21 14.45 4.38
C LEU A 161 -8.36 13.35 3.69
N GLY A 162 -7.08 13.26 4.02
CA GLY A 162 -6.17 12.25 3.49
C GLY A 162 -5.58 12.57 2.11
N ARG A 163 -4.68 11.68 1.67
CA ARG A 163 -4.02 11.74 0.35
C ARG A 163 -5.01 11.58 -0.82
N PRO A 164 -5.94 10.60 -0.82
CA PRO A 164 -6.83 10.39 -1.96
C PRO A 164 -7.68 11.62 -2.30
N PHE A 165 -8.03 12.43 -1.29
CA PHE A 165 -8.75 13.68 -1.53
C PHE A 165 -7.91 14.69 -2.34
N LYS A 166 -6.61 14.80 -2.08
CA LYS A 166 -5.72 15.70 -2.84
C LYS A 166 -5.52 15.21 -4.27
N GLU A 167 -5.47 13.90 -4.47
CA GLU A 167 -5.40 13.30 -5.80
C GLU A 167 -6.69 13.59 -6.59
N ALA A 168 -7.85 13.46 -5.95
CA ALA A 168 -9.13 13.87 -6.53
C ALA A 168 -9.16 15.36 -6.89
N LEU A 169 -8.66 16.25 -6.02
CA LEU A 169 -8.52 17.67 -6.32
C LEU A 169 -7.58 17.91 -7.51
N ARG A 170 -6.43 17.24 -7.55
CA ARG A 170 -5.49 17.34 -8.67
C ARG A 170 -6.15 16.94 -9.98
N ALA A 171 -6.78 15.77 -10.03
CA ALA A 171 -7.46 15.26 -11.22
C ALA A 171 -8.61 16.19 -11.67
N TRP A 172 -9.38 16.73 -10.71
CA TRP A 172 -10.42 17.72 -10.99
C TRP A 172 -9.86 19.02 -11.58
N ALA A 173 -8.74 19.51 -11.05
CA ALA A 173 -8.08 20.71 -11.58
C ALA A 173 -7.46 20.48 -12.96
N GLU A 174 -6.85 19.31 -13.20
CA GLU A 174 -6.37 18.90 -14.53
C GLU A 174 -7.53 18.80 -15.55
N GLY A 175 -8.73 18.43 -15.08
CA GLY A 175 -9.98 18.43 -15.84
C GLY A 175 -10.66 19.80 -16.01
N GLY A 176 -10.05 20.89 -15.52
CA GLY A 176 -10.58 22.25 -15.69
C GLY A 176 -11.57 22.71 -14.63
N CYS A 177 -11.67 22.01 -13.48
CA CYS A 177 -12.51 22.38 -12.34
C CYS A 177 -14.02 22.47 -12.64
N LEU A 178 -14.53 21.58 -13.48
CA LEU A 178 -15.95 21.52 -13.88
C LEU A 178 -16.89 21.19 -12.71
#